data_AF-A0A7J0C9Q6-F1
#
_entry.id   AF-A0A7J0C9Q6-F1
#
_cell.length_a   1.000
_cell.length_b   1.000
_cell.length_c   1.000
_cell.angle_alpha   90.00
_cell.angle_beta   90.00
_cell.angle_gamma   90.00
#
_symmetry.space_group_name_H-M   'P 1'
#
loop_
_entity.id
_entity.type
_entity.pdbx_description
1 polymer ?
#
loop_
_entity_poly.entity_id
_entity_poly.type
_entity_poly.pdbx_seq_one_letter_code
_entity_poly.pdbx_strand_id
1 'polypeptide(L)'
;MASATGAVSGEILTVSTVTGSAARAEALLAAHPGAVAEAMEGAGVAEAAERFGVPVLELRAVSNAVGPRDRAAWRIGEALSALTGAFGKIAPVLEGWTPHDRRPDCPR
;
A
#
# COMPACT_ATOMS: atom_id res chain seq x y z
N MET A 1 0.69 12.20 5.06
CA MET A 1 0.32 11.54 3.79
C MET A 1 -1.15 11.15 3.73
N ALA A 2 -1.62 10.22 4.57
CA ALA A 2 -3.03 9.76 4.55
C ALA A 2 -4.06 10.89 4.69
N SER A 3 -3.86 11.81 5.63
CA SER A 3 -4.73 13.00 5.78
C SER A 3 -4.72 13.91 4.55
N ALA A 4 -3.61 14.00 3.81
CA ALA A 4 -3.52 14.86 2.63
C ALA A 4 -4.27 14.23 1.45
N THR A 5 -4.27 12.91 1.33
CA THR A 5 -4.92 12.20 0.21
C THR A 5 -6.36 11.77 0.50
N GLY A 6 -6.73 11.65 1.77
CA GLY A 6 -7.95 10.95 2.21
C GLY A 6 -7.82 9.43 2.15
N ALA A 7 -6.59 8.90 2.03
CA ALA A 7 -6.36 7.46 1.96
C ALA A 7 -6.55 6.78 3.32
N VAL A 8 -6.97 5.52 3.29
CA VAL A 8 -6.97 4.64 4.47
C VAL A 8 -5.53 4.21 4.75
N SER A 9 -5.12 4.27 6.02
CA SER A 9 -3.85 3.70 6.49
C SER A 9 -4.08 2.34 7.12
N GLY A 10 -3.29 1.35 6.72
CA GLY A 10 -3.35 0.00 7.24
C GLY A 10 -2.34 -0.91 6.56
N GLU A 11 -2.35 -2.20 6.91
CA GLU A 11 -1.45 -3.19 6.35
C GLU A 11 -1.80 -3.50 4.89
N ILE A 12 -0.79 -3.57 4.03
CA ILE A 12 -0.90 -4.07 2.66
C ILE A 12 -0.19 -5.41 2.60
N LEU A 13 -0.94 -6.49 2.35
CA LEU A 13 -0.37 -7.83 2.29
C LEU A 13 0.38 -8.01 0.98
N THR A 14 1.66 -8.38 1.06
CA THR A 14 2.44 -8.75 -0.14
C THR A 14 2.30 -10.24 -0.41
N VAL A 15 1.77 -10.60 -1.58
CA VAL A 15 1.53 -11.98 -2.00
C VAL A 15 2.31 -12.30 -3.28
N SER A 16 2.76 -13.54 -3.43
CA SER A 16 3.46 -13.98 -4.66
C SER A 16 2.53 -14.16 -5.85
N THR A 17 1.23 -14.31 -5.61
CA THR A 17 0.19 -14.41 -6.63
C THR A 17 -1.07 -13.70 -6.13
N VAL A 18 -1.73 -12.96 -7.01
CA VAL A 18 -3.01 -12.30 -6.70
C VAL A 18 -4.02 -13.34 -6.21
N THR A 19 -4.72 -13.03 -5.13
CA THR A 19 -5.78 -13.87 -4.60
C THR A 19 -6.91 -13.95 -5.62
N GLY A 20 -7.22 -15.17 -6.06
CA GLY A 20 -8.23 -15.43 -7.09
C GLY A 20 -9.46 -16.20 -6.59
N SER A 21 -9.59 -16.43 -5.29
CA SER A 21 -10.70 -17.19 -4.70
C SER A 21 -11.20 -16.57 -3.39
N ALA A 22 -12.48 -16.79 -3.09
CA ALA A 22 -13.10 -16.31 -1.86
C ALA A 22 -12.46 -16.94 -0.61
N ALA A 23 -12.29 -18.26 -0.62
CA ALA A 23 -11.68 -19.00 0.51
C ALA A 23 -10.28 -18.48 0.88
N ARG A 24 -9.46 -18.12 -0.13
CA ARG A 24 -8.13 -17.55 0.13
C ARG A 24 -8.21 -16.14 0.70
N ALA A 25 -9.13 -15.31 0.20
CA ALA A 25 -9.36 -13.95 0.72
C ALA A 25 -9.84 -13.99 2.19
N GLU A 26 -10.77 -14.89 2.51
CA GLU A 26 -11.25 -15.12 3.88
C GLU A 26 -10.12 -15.58 4.81
N ALA A 27 -9.31 -16.54 4.37
CA ALA A 27 -8.16 -17.01 5.14
C ALA A 27 -7.13 -15.90 5.41
N LEU A 28 -6.90 -15.01 4.42
CA LEU A 28 -6.02 -13.85 4.60
C LEU A 28 -6.60 -12.86 5.60
N LEU A 29 -7.89 -12.52 5.49
CA LEU A 29 -8.52 -11.56 6.39
C LEU A 29 -8.63 -12.11 7.82
N ALA A 30 -8.84 -13.41 7.99
CA ALA A 30 -8.81 -14.06 9.30
C ALA A 30 -7.42 -14.00 9.93
N ALA A 31 -6.36 -14.21 9.15
CA ALA A 31 -4.97 -14.13 9.61
C ALA A 31 -4.51 -12.67 9.85
N HIS A 32 -5.03 -11.72 9.07
CA HIS A 32 -4.66 -10.30 9.10
C HIS A 32 -5.92 -9.41 9.11
N PRO A 33 -6.62 -9.29 10.26
CA PRO A 33 -7.91 -8.58 10.32
C PRO A 33 -7.82 -7.08 10.01
N GLY A 34 -6.63 -6.48 10.14
CA GLY A 34 -6.37 -5.07 9.83
C GLY A 34 -5.88 -4.80 8.40
N ALA A 35 -5.77 -5.83 7.55
CA ALA A 35 -5.33 -5.68 6.18
C ALA A 35 -6.34 -4.86 5.37
N VAL A 36 -5.86 -3.82 4.68
CA VAL A 36 -6.69 -2.92 3.88
C VAL A 36 -6.56 -3.18 2.38
N ALA A 37 -5.50 -3.89 1.96
CA ALA A 37 -5.26 -4.28 0.57
C ALA A 37 -4.30 -5.48 0.47
N GLU A 38 -4.20 -6.05 -0.74
CA GLU A 38 -3.10 -6.92 -1.13
C GLU A 38 -2.37 -6.33 -2.36
N ALA A 39 -1.08 -6.64 -2.48
CA ALA A 39 -0.22 -6.30 -3.61
C ALA A 39 0.90 -7.34 -3.75
N MET A 40 1.84 -7.16 -4.69
CA MET A 40 2.88 -8.18 -4.96
C MET A 40 4.31 -7.72 -4.68
N GLU A 41 4.54 -6.42 -4.48
CA GLU A 41 5.91 -5.86 -4.41
C GLU A 41 6.25 -5.20 -3.07
N GLY A 42 5.25 -4.77 -2.29
CA GLY A 42 5.42 -3.84 -1.16
C GLY A 42 6.49 -4.27 -0.15
N ALA A 43 6.42 -5.52 0.33
CA ALA A 43 7.36 -6.06 1.30
C ALA A 43 8.79 -6.15 0.75
N GLY A 44 8.97 -6.52 -0.52
CA GLY A 44 10.30 -6.59 -1.14
C GLY A 44 10.93 -5.21 -1.30
N VAL A 45 10.13 -4.20 -1.66
CA VAL A 45 10.60 -2.80 -1.72
C VAL A 45 10.96 -2.30 -0.32
N ALA A 46 10.12 -2.58 0.69
CA ALA A 46 10.37 -2.18 2.07
C ALA A 46 11.65 -2.82 2.64
N GLU A 47 11.85 -4.12 2.42
CA GLU A 47 13.05 -4.85 2.84
C GLU A 47 14.32 -4.25 2.21
N ALA A 48 14.30 -3.98 0.90
CA ALA A 48 15.42 -3.33 0.23
C ALA A 48 15.68 -1.93 0.79
N ALA A 49 14.64 -1.12 0.97
CA ALA A 49 14.74 0.23 1.51
C ALA A 49 15.36 0.25 2.92
N GLU A 50 14.95 -0.69 3.78
CA GLU A 50 15.54 -0.87 5.11
C GLU A 50 17.04 -1.22 5.03
N ARG A 51 17.40 -2.21 4.20
CA ARG A 51 18.81 -2.64 4.01
C ARG A 51 19.72 -1.52 3.52
N PHE A 52 19.21 -0.63 2.67
CA PHE A 52 19.97 0.50 2.13
C PHE A 52 19.77 1.80 2.93
N GLY A 53 18.99 1.79 4.01
CA GLY A 53 18.71 2.97 4.82
C GLY A 53 17.99 4.09 4.07
N VAL A 54 17.16 3.76 3.07
CA VAL A 54 16.42 4.70 2.23
C VAL A 54 14.97 4.80 2.74
N PRO A 55 14.38 6.01 2.88
CA PRO A 55 12.97 6.15 3.21
C PRO A 55 12.06 5.56 2.12
N VAL A 56 10.96 4.92 2.52
CA VAL A 56 10.00 4.31 1.60
C VAL A 56 8.57 4.61 2.03
N LEU A 57 7.68 4.75 1.04
CA LEU A 57 6.24 4.89 1.22
C LEU A 57 5.54 3.98 0.20
N GLU A 58 4.65 3.11 0.65
CA GLU A 58 3.75 2.40 -0.24
C GLU A 58 2.41 3.14 -0.33
N LEU A 59 2.00 3.47 -1.55
CA LEU A 59 0.71 4.08 -1.87
C LEU A 59 0.04 3.26 -2.97
N ARG A 60 -1.18 2.79 -2.71
CA ARG A 60 -1.97 2.01 -3.67
C ARG A 60 -3.31 2.67 -3.92
N ALA A 61 -3.72 2.73 -5.18
CA ALA A 61 -5.10 2.97 -5.56
C ALA A 61 -5.75 1.64 -5.93
N VAL A 62 -6.96 1.40 -5.39
CA VAL A 62 -7.62 0.11 -5.50
C VAL A 62 -8.51 0.07 -6.74
N SER A 63 -8.20 -0.81 -7.70
CA SER A 63 -8.98 -1.01 -8.93
C SER A 63 -10.13 -2.01 -8.78
N ASN A 64 -10.05 -2.90 -7.79
CA ASN A 64 -11.01 -3.99 -7.58
C ASN A 64 -10.86 -4.57 -6.17
N ALA A 65 -11.89 -5.28 -5.73
CA ALA A 65 -11.82 -6.07 -4.49
C ALA A 65 -10.91 -7.29 -4.66
N VAL A 66 -10.33 -7.73 -3.55
CA VAL A 66 -9.60 -9.00 -3.41
C VAL A 66 -10.59 -10.17 -3.38
N GLY A 67 -10.28 -11.28 -4.05
CA GLY A 67 -11.15 -12.46 -4.08
C GLY A 67 -11.30 -13.08 -5.47
N PRO A 68 -12.46 -13.69 -5.80
CA PRO A 68 -12.70 -14.25 -7.13
C PRO A 68 -12.39 -13.27 -8.26
N ARG A 69 -11.71 -13.76 -9.31
CA ARG A 69 -11.25 -12.91 -10.40
C ARG A 69 -12.40 -12.49 -11.32
N ASP A 70 -12.87 -11.26 -11.14
CA ASP A 70 -13.82 -10.59 -12.04
C ASP A 70 -13.16 -9.37 -12.71
N ARG A 71 -12.74 -9.53 -13.97
CA ARG A 71 -12.12 -8.46 -14.74
C ARG A 71 -13.11 -7.38 -15.17
N ALA A 72 -14.41 -7.70 -15.27
CA ALA A 72 -15.40 -6.71 -15.68
C ALA A 72 -15.63 -5.67 -14.57
N ALA A 73 -15.43 -6.05 -13.31
CA ALA A 73 -15.48 -5.15 -12.17
C ALA A 73 -14.24 -4.24 -11.99
N TRP A 74 -13.20 -4.40 -12.83
CA TRP A 74 -11.96 -3.64 -12.68
C TRP A 74 -12.10 -2.20 -13.16
N ARG A 75 -11.83 -1.26 -12.27
CA ARG A 75 -11.91 0.18 -12.52
C ARG A 75 -10.51 0.78 -12.61
N ILE A 76 -9.69 0.27 -13.53
CA ILE A 76 -8.28 0.66 -13.66
C ILE A 76 -8.14 2.16 -13.91
N GLY A 77 -8.90 2.71 -14.86
CA GLY A 77 -8.80 4.13 -15.22
C GLY A 77 -9.09 5.06 -14.02
N GLU A 78 -10.06 4.68 -13.19
CA GLU A 78 -10.41 5.44 -11.99
C GLU A 78 -9.34 5.31 -10.90
N ALA A 79 -8.80 4.12 -10.69
CA ALA A 79 -7.69 3.91 -9.76
C ALA A 79 -6.46 4.74 -10.17
N LEU A 80 -6.11 4.78 -11.46
CA LEU A 80 -5.00 5.59 -11.97
C LEU A 80 -5.27 7.10 -11.84
N SER A 81 -6.50 7.54 -12.07
CA SER A 81 -6.90 8.94 -11.86
C SER A 81 -6.79 9.34 -10.38
N ALA A 82 -7.28 8.49 -9.48
CA ALA A 82 -7.17 8.69 -8.03
C ALA A 82 -5.69 8.71 -7.59
N LEU A 83 -4.86 7.82 -8.13
CA LEU A 83 -3.43 7.77 -7.83
C LEU A 83 -2.73 9.05 -8.28
N THR A 84 -3.01 9.53 -9.49
CA THR A 84 -2.50 10.82 -10.01
C THR A 84 -2.86 11.97 -9.06
N GLY A 85 -4.13 12.05 -8.65
CA GLY A 85 -4.59 13.05 -7.70
C GLY A 85 -3.91 12.96 -6.33
N ALA A 86 -3.64 11.73 -5.85
CA ALA A 86 -2.95 11.50 -4.59
C ALA A 86 -1.49 11.98 -4.63
N PHE A 87 -0.77 11.72 -5.73
CA PHE A 87 0.61 12.21 -5.92
C PHE A 87 0.68 13.75 -5.91
N GLY A 88 -0.26 14.43 -6.57
CA GLY A 88 -0.33 15.89 -6.54
C GLY A 88 -0.49 16.48 -5.13
N LYS A 89 -1.17 15.76 -4.22
CA LYS A 89 -1.36 16.18 -2.82
C LYS A 89 -0.19 15.80 -1.91
N ILE A 90 0.56 14.75 -2.24
CA ILE A 90 1.68 14.25 -1.44
C ILE A 90 2.98 15.00 -1.75
N ALA A 91 3.21 15.42 -2.99
CA ALA A 91 4.46 16.07 -3.39
C ALA A 91 4.86 17.26 -2.49
N PRO A 92 3.97 18.22 -2.16
CA PRO A 92 4.31 19.32 -1.25
C PRO A 92 4.67 18.86 0.17
N VAL A 93 4.07 17.76 0.64
CA VAL A 93 4.36 17.18 1.96
C VAL A 93 5.74 16.53 1.98
N LEU A 94 6.15 15.90 0.87
CA LEU A 94 7.49 15.31 0.73
C LEU A 94 8.57 16.37 0.58
N GLU A 95 8.31 17.45 -0.16
CA GLU A 95 9.26 18.57 -0.31
C GLU A 95 9.58 19.25 1.03
N GLY A 96 8.60 19.30 1.94
CA GLY A 96 8.80 19.80 3.31
C GLY A 96 9.37 18.78 4.30
N TRP A 97 9.56 17.51 3.90
CA TRP A 97 10.04 16.46 4.80
C TRP A 97 11.56 16.53 4.97
N THR A 98 12.03 16.65 6.22
CA THR A 98 13.45 16.62 6.55
C THR A 98 13.84 15.28 7.20
N PRO A 99 14.93 14.61 6.77
CA PRO A 99 15.33 13.29 7.29
C PRO A 99 15.71 13.22 8.79
N HIS A 100 15.70 14.35 9.51
CA HIS A 100 16.15 14.45 10.90
C HIS A 100 15.14 13.89 11.92
N ASP A 101 13.96 13.42 11.49
CA ASP A 101 12.92 12.81 12.33
C ASP A 101 13.17 11.31 12.66
N ARG A 102 14.36 10.76 12.36
CA ARG A 102 14.71 9.40 12.82
C ARG A 102 14.98 9.43 14.34
N ARG A 103 14.03 8.96 15.15
CA ARG A 103 14.32 8.57 16.54
C ARG A 103 15.46 7.54 16.56
N PRO A 104 16.60 7.80 17.21
CA PRO A 104 17.75 6.88 17.26
C PRO A 104 17.56 5.58 18.07
N ASP A 105 16.39 5.30 18.62
CA ASP A 105 16.25 4.49 19.84
C ASP A 105 15.08 3.50 19.82
N CYS A 106 14.96 2.70 18.76
CA CYS A 106 14.22 1.43 18.80
C CYS A 106 15.23 0.25 18.83
N PRO A 107 15.27 -0.58 19.89
CA PRO A 107 16.14 -1.75 19.93
C PRO A 107 15.74 -2.77 18.85
N ARG A 108 16.76 -3.38 18.24
CA ARG A 108 16.63 -4.54 17.33
C ARG A 108 16.09 -5.77 18.06
#